data_AF-A0A9E0TNA6-F1
#
_entry.id   AF-A0A9E0TNA6-F1
#
_cell.length_a   1.000
_cell.length_b   1.000
_cell.length_c   1.000
_cell.angle_alpha   90.00
_cell.angle_beta   90.00
_cell.angle_gamma   90.00
#
_symmetry.space_group_name_H-M   'P 1'
#
loop_
_entity.id
_entity.type
_entity.pdbx_description
1 polymer ?
#
loop_
_entity_poly.entity_id
_entity_poly.type
_entity_poly.pdbx_seq_one_letter_code
_entity_poly.pdbx_strand_id
1 'polypeptide(L)'
;MHELGHVLAAKLVGLRPTHLIVGESEVLFQRTVRGVKLIVCLVPFHGLAIVEREKMSRFQIVIFAAAGPAANAGLAALIVIIWPYFNHHFTLGAIFMHQLAIAFLNLVPQDWEFEGRRFPSDGKQILSCFHRNKPDEP
;
A
#
# COMPACT_ATOMS: atom_id res chain seq x y z
N MET A 1 -1.01 7.72 -1.03
CA MET A 1 -2.27 7.29 -0.39
C MET A 1 -2.28 5.80 -0.15
N HIS A 2 -1.89 5.01 -1.16
CA HIS A 2 -1.71 3.57 -1.09
C HIS A 2 -1.17 3.02 0.25
N GLU A 3 0.08 3.31 0.60
CA GLU A 3 0.68 2.79 1.85
C GLU A 3 0.01 3.30 3.13
N LEU A 4 -0.58 4.49 3.08
CA LEU A 4 -1.35 5.01 4.22
C LEU A 4 -2.64 4.20 4.41
N GLY A 5 -3.26 3.74 3.32
CA GLY A 5 -4.38 2.80 3.36
C GLY A 5 -4.02 1.52 4.12
N HIS A 6 -2.86 0.93 3.79
CA HIS A 6 -2.33 -0.24 4.50
C HIS A 6 -2.13 0.00 6.00
N VAL A 7 -1.52 1.13 6.37
CA VAL A 7 -1.31 1.50 7.78
C VAL A 7 -2.63 1.68 8.53
N LEU A 8 -3.62 2.31 7.90
CA LEU A 8 -4.94 2.50 8.51
C LEU A 8 -5.67 1.16 8.66
N ALA A 9 -5.67 0.32 7.63
CA ALA A 9 -6.28 -0.99 7.67
C ALA A 9 -5.63 -1.90 8.71
N ALA A 10 -4.29 -1.88 8.82
CA ALA A 10 -3.57 -2.59 9.88
C ALA A 10 -4.10 -2.21 11.26
N LYS A 11 -4.25 -0.92 11.55
CA LYS A 11 -4.80 -0.44 12.83
C LYS A 11 -6.25 -0.88 13.04
N LEU A 12 -7.08 -0.88 11.99
CA LEU A 12 -8.49 -1.28 12.07
C LEU A 12 -8.65 -2.77 12.38
N VAL A 13 -7.74 -3.62 11.89
CA VAL A 13 -7.80 -5.07 12.11
C VAL A 13 -6.93 -5.55 13.29
N GLY A 14 -6.51 -4.61 14.15
CA GLY A 14 -5.79 -4.90 15.40
C GLY A 14 -4.29 -5.14 15.24
N LEU A 15 -3.73 -4.95 14.04
CA LEU A 15 -2.30 -5.09 13.78
C LEU A 15 -1.54 -3.82 14.18
N ARG A 16 -0.24 -3.98 14.44
CA ARG A 16 0.67 -2.90 14.82
C ARG A 16 1.57 -2.49 13.66
N PRO A 17 1.20 -1.48 12.86
CA PRO A 17 2.12 -0.94 11.85
C PRO A 17 3.33 -0.32 12.54
N THR A 18 4.54 -0.66 12.07
CA THR A 18 5.81 -0.18 12.62
C THR A 18 6.47 0.81 11.68
N HIS A 19 6.36 0.60 10.36
CA HIS A 19 6.99 1.46 9.36
C HIS A 19 6.01 1.81 8.25
N LEU A 20 6.12 3.04 7.78
CA LEU A 20 5.51 3.57 6.57
C LEU A 20 6.64 4.17 5.75
N ILE A 21 7.06 3.47 4.71
CA ILE A 21 8.15 3.88 3.84
C ILE A 21 7.53 4.39 2.54
N VAL A 22 7.90 5.60 2.14
CA VAL A 22 7.50 6.20 0.86
C VAL A 22 8.77 6.45 0.06
N GLY A 23 8.91 5.67 -0.99
CA GLY A 23 10.00 5.70 -1.93
C GLY A 23 11.07 4.65 -1.69
N GLU A 24 12.12 4.76 -2.49
CA GLU A 24 13.33 3.96 -2.45
C GLU A 24 14.56 4.87 -2.47
N SER A 25 15.74 4.30 -2.18
CA SER A 25 17.03 5.01 -2.08
C SER A 25 17.19 5.82 -0.77
N GLU A 26 18.00 6.88 -0.83
CA GLU A 26 18.43 7.73 0.29
C GLU A 26 17.24 8.33 1.06
N VAL A 27 17.30 8.24 2.39
CA VAL A 27 16.27 8.80 3.28
C VAL A 27 16.41 10.32 3.35
N LEU A 28 15.41 11.04 2.85
CA LEU A 28 15.34 12.50 2.96
C LEU A 28 14.75 12.94 4.30
N PHE A 29 13.78 12.17 4.80
CA PHE A 29 13.05 12.54 6.00
C PHE A 29 12.61 11.30 6.77
N GLN A 30 12.75 11.36 8.09
CA GLN A 30 12.31 10.32 9.00
C GLN A 30 11.65 10.90 10.23
N ARG A 31 10.46 10.42 10.57
CA ARG A 31 9.76 10.82 11.80
C ARG A 31 8.87 9.72 12.33
N THR A 32 8.78 9.59 13.65
CA THR A 32 7.81 8.70 14.30
C THR A 32 6.51 9.44 14.57
N VAL A 33 5.40 8.92 14.05
CA VAL A 33 4.05 9.48 14.25
C VAL A 33 3.15 8.38 14.81
N ARG A 34 2.66 8.56 16.05
CA ARG A 34 1.78 7.58 16.74
C ARG A 34 2.33 6.14 16.69
N GLY A 35 3.62 5.99 16.98
CA GLY A 35 4.32 4.70 16.99
C GLY A 35 4.70 4.13 15.62
N VAL A 36 4.33 4.80 14.51
CA VAL A 36 4.71 4.39 13.15
C VAL A 36 5.87 5.25 12.67
N LYS A 37 6.96 4.60 12.25
CA LYS A 37 8.12 5.26 11.65
C LYS A 37 7.83 5.61 10.20
N LEU A 38 7.55 6.89 9.94
CA LEU A 38 7.42 7.44 8.60
C LEU A 38 8.82 7.70 8.04
N ILE A 39 9.13 7.10 6.91
CA ILE A 39 10.39 7.26 6.17
C ILE A 39 10.02 7.72 4.76
N VAL A 40 10.60 8.84 4.34
CA VAL A 40 10.44 9.37 2.99
C VAL A 40 11.80 9.38 2.33
N CYS A 41 11.92 8.68 1.20
CA CYS A 41 13.14 8.58 0.44
C CYS A 41 13.14 9.53 -0.77
N LEU A 42 14.30 9.71 -1.37
CA LEU A 42 14.52 10.61 -2.51
C LEU A 42 13.66 10.27 -3.72
N VAL A 43 13.43 8.98 -3.97
CA VAL A 43 12.69 8.50 -5.14
C VAL A 43 11.32 7.99 -4.68
N PRO A 44 10.24 8.81 -4.71
CA PRO A 44 8.95 8.48 -4.10
C PRO A 44 8.02 7.65 -5.01
N PHE A 45 8.57 6.76 -5.85
CA PHE A 45 7.77 5.98 -6.81
C PHE A 45 7.15 4.71 -6.22
N HIS A 46 7.72 4.19 -5.13
CA HIS A 46 7.24 2.97 -4.45
C HIS A 46 6.94 3.26 -2.98
N GLY A 47 6.48 2.25 -2.25
CA GLY A 47 6.27 2.36 -0.82
C GLY A 47 6.16 1.00 -0.16
N LEU A 48 6.25 0.99 1.16
CA LEU A 48 6.12 -0.22 1.95
C LEU A 48 5.51 0.10 3.32
N ALA A 49 4.39 -0.53 3.62
CA ALA A 49 3.82 -0.59 4.97
C ALA A 49 4.26 -1.88 5.68
N ILE A 50 5.01 -1.74 6.78
CA ILE A 50 5.47 -2.88 7.57
C ILE A 50 4.67 -2.97 8.85
N VAL A 51 4.12 -4.15 9.13
CA VAL A 51 3.49 -4.49 10.41
C VAL A 51 4.41 -5.35 11.27
N GLU A 52 4.31 -5.20 12.59
CA GLU A 52 4.99 -6.07 13.54
C GLU A 52 4.60 -7.53 13.25
N ARG A 53 5.57 -8.46 13.38
CA ARG A 53 5.42 -9.88 13.00
C ARG A 53 4.39 -10.59 13.89
N GLU A 54 3.12 -10.39 13.60
CA GLU A 54 2.01 -11.18 14.10
C GLU A 54 1.58 -12.21 13.04
N LYS A 55 1.11 -13.37 13.49
CA LYS A 55 0.44 -14.32 12.60
C LYS A 55 -0.88 -13.68 12.13
N MET A 56 -0.86 -13.08 10.95
CA MET A 56 -2.06 -12.50 10.36
C MET A 56 -3.04 -13.61 9.95
N SER A 57 -4.29 -13.49 10.36
CA SER A 57 -5.37 -14.33 9.84
C SER A 57 -5.63 -14.02 8.36
N ARG A 58 -6.25 -14.95 7.63
CA ARG A 58 -6.61 -14.75 6.21
C ARG A 58 -7.43 -13.47 6.00
N PHE A 59 -8.36 -13.19 6.91
CA PHE A 59 -9.19 -11.98 6.86
C PHE A 59 -8.36 -10.71 7.04
N GLN A 60 -7.41 -10.71 7.98
CA GLN A 60 -6.48 -9.59 8.17
C GLN A 60 -5.61 -9.36 6.94
N ILE A 61 -5.11 -10.43 6.29
CA ILE A 61 -4.32 -10.32 5.05
C ILE A 61 -5.14 -9.73 3.92
N VAL A 62 -6.38 -10.21 3.73
CA VAL A 62 -7.25 -9.69 2.67
C VAL A 62 -7.58 -8.22 2.90
N ILE A 63 -7.96 -7.82 4.13
CA ILE A 63 -8.23 -6.41 4.44
C ILE A 63 -6.98 -5.55 4.25
N PHE A 64 -5.85 -5.99 4.78
CA PHE A 64 -4.59 -5.27 4.67
C PHE A 64 -4.24 -5.08 3.19
N ALA A 65 -4.07 -6.16 2.42
CA ALA A 65 -3.67 -6.08 1.01
C ALA A 65 -4.68 -5.34 0.12
N ALA A 66 -5.99 -5.39 0.42
CA ALA A 66 -6.99 -4.64 -0.35
C ALA A 66 -7.00 -3.14 -0.02
N ALA A 67 -6.48 -2.72 1.13
CA ALA A 67 -6.59 -1.36 1.61
C ALA A 67 -5.81 -0.34 0.78
N GLY A 68 -4.61 -0.71 0.31
CA GLY A 68 -3.81 0.14 -0.58
C GLY A 68 -4.53 0.45 -1.89
N PRO A 69 -4.95 -0.56 -2.68
CA PRO A 69 -5.73 -0.36 -3.90
C PRO A 69 -7.04 0.39 -3.64
N ALA A 70 -7.76 0.06 -2.56
CA ALA A 70 -9.01 0.73 -2.20
C ALA A 70 -8.79 2.22 -1.86
N ALA A 71 -7.71 2.58 -1.17
CA ALA A 71 -7.37 3.97 -0.87
C ALA A 71 -7.08 4.78 -2.14
N ASN A 72 -6.38 4.20 -3.11
CA ASN A 72 -6.14 4.85 -4.41
C ASN A 72 -7.43 4.99 -5.21
N ALA A 73 -8.29 3.96 -5.23
CA ALA A 73 -9.60 4.02 -5.89
C ALA A 73 -10.51 5.09 -5.26
N GLY A 74 -10.52 5.19 -3.93
CA GLY A 74 -11.25 6.23 -3.20
C GLY A 74 -10.76 7.64 -3.55
N LEU A 75 -9.44 7.84 -3.64
CA LEU A 75 -8.89 9.12 -4.08
C LEU A 75 -9.25 9.42 -5.54
N ALA A 76 -9.19 8.44 -6.43
CA ALA A 76 -9.60 8.60 -7.82
C ALA A 76 -11.09 8.99 -7.94
N ALA A 77 -11.97 8.35 -7.17
CA ALA A 77 -13.38 8.70 -7.10
C ALA A 77 -13.60 10.12 -6.56
N LEU A 78 -12.86 10.52 -5.52
CA LEU A 78 -12.89 11.89 -5.00
C LEU A 78 -12.50 12.91 -6.07
N ILE A 79 -11.46 12.62 -6.87
CA ILE A 79 -11.04 13.48 -7.98
C ILE A 79 -12.17 13.65 -8.99
N VAL A 80 -12.91 12.59 -9.33
CA VAL A 80 -14.08 12.67 -10.24
C VAL A 80 -15.18 13.56 -9.66
N ILE A 81 -15.47 13.44 -8.36
CA ILE A 81 -16.50 14.24 -7.68
C ILE A 81 -16.12 15.73 -7.68
N ILE A 82 -14.86 16.05 -7.41
CA ILE A 82 -14.41 17.44 -7.33
C ILE A 82 -14.07 18.05 -8.70
N TRP A 83 -13.91 17.22 -9.72
CA TRP A 83 -13.52 17.63 -11.08
C TRP A 83 -14.22 18.88 -11.63
N PRO A 84 -15.57 19.02 -11.54
CA PRO A 84 -16.25 20.18 -12.10
C PRO A 84 -15.94 21.50 -11.38
N TYR A 85 -15.34 21.45 -10.18
CA TYR A 85 -15.04 22.64 -9.38
C TYR A 85 -13.63 23.21 -9.63
N PHE A 86 -12.84 22.59 -10.50
CA PHE A 86 -11.45 22.99 -10.77
C PHE A 86 -11.20 23.22 -12.26
N ASN A 87 -10.49 24.31 -12.57
CA ASN A 87 -10.13 24.67 -13.95
C ASN A 87 -8.87 23.92 -14.48
N HIS A 88 -8.19 23.13 -13.63
CA HIS A 88 -6.95 22.43 -13.97
C HIS A 88 -7.20 20.97 -14.39
N HIS A 89 -8.02 20.76 -15.42
CA HIS A 89 -8.43 19.43 -15.88
C HIS A 89 -7.26 18.52 -16.28
N PHE A 90 -6.20 19.07 -16.89
CA PHE A 90 -5.01 18.30 -17.26
C PHE A 90 -4.29 17.74 -16.01
N THR A 91 -4.07 18.58 -15.00
CA THR A 91 -3.40 18.18 -13.75
C THR A 91 -4.23 17.14 -13.00
N LEU A 92 -5.55 17.35 -12.88
CA LEU A 92 -6.43 16.38 -12.25
C LEU A 92 -6.46 15.05 -13.03
N GLY A 93 -6.44 15.11 -14.36
CA GLY A 93 -6.37 13.93 -15.22
C GLY A 93 -5.08 13.15 -15.03
N ALA A 94 -3.94 13.83 -14.96
CA ALA A 94 -2.65 13.19 -14.70
C ALA A 94 -2.62 12.52 -13.32
N ILE A 95 -3.12 13.18 -12.27
CA ILE A 95 -3.20 12.60 -10.93
C ILE A 95 -4.14 11.39 -10.93
N PHE A 96 -5.32 11.50 -11.55
CA PHE A 96 -6.29 10.40 -11.66
C PHE A 96 -5.68 9.17 -12.34
N MET A 97 -5.08 9.36 -13.51
CA MET A 97 -4.43 8.28 -14.27
C MET A 97 -3.28 7.65 -13.48
N HIS A 98 -2.49 8.44 -12.77
CA HIS A 98 -1.43 7.94 -11.91
C HIS A 98 -1.96 7.09 -10.74
N GLN A 99 -3.05 7.52 -10.08
CA GLN A 99 -3.68 6.72 -9.01
C GLN A 99 -4.21 5.37 -9.52
N LEU A 100 -4.84 5.37 -10.70
CA LEU A 100 -5.31 4.14 -11.33
C LEU A 100 -4.14 3.24 -11.72
N ALA A 101 -3.10 3.78 -12.35
CA ALA A 101 -1.92 3.01 -12.75
C ALA A 101 -1.28 2.31 -11.55
N ILE A 102 -1.07 3.01 -10.44
CA ILE A 102 -0.52 2.39 -9.21
C ILE A 102 -1.47 1.32 -8.66
N ALA A 103 -2.78 1.58 -8.62
CA ALA A 103 -3.74 0.60 -8.13
C ALA A 103 -3.72 -0.69 -8.97
N PHE A 104 -3.64 -0.59 -10.29
CA PHE A 104 -3.54 -1.76 -11.17
C PHE A 104 -2.20 -2.48 -11.04
N LEU A 105 -1.08 -1.76 -11.03
CA LEU A 105 0.26 -2.34 -10.91
C LEU A 105 0.42 -3.11 -9.59
N ASN A 106 -0.11 -2.60 -8.48
CA ASN A 106 -0.03 -3.27 -7.18
C ASN A 106 -0.92 -4.53 -7.06
N LEU A 107 -1.90 -4.69 -7.95
CA LEU A 107 -2.70 -5.92 -8.08
C LEU A 107 -1.99 -7.00 -8.89
N VAL A 108 -0.94 -6.67 -9.65
CA VAL A 108 -0.14 -7.65 -10.38
C VAL A 108 0.71 -8.44 -9.38
N PRO A 109 0.60 -9.78 -9.32
CA PRO A 109 1.32 -10.58 -8.34
C PRO A 109 2.83 -10.62 -8.65
N GLN A 110 3.59 -9.77 -7.97
CA GLN A 110 5.05 -9.68 -8.02
C GLN A 110 5.67 -9.71 -6.63
N ASP A 111 6.98 -10.01 -6.55
CA ASP A 111 7.80 -9.84 -5.35
C ASP A 111 8.68 -8.61 -5.51
N TRP A 112 8.80 -7.85 -4.42
CA TRP A 112 9.67 -6.69 -4.32
C TRP A 112 10.84 -7.00 -3.40
N GLU A 113 12.04 -6.56 -3.74
CA GLU A 113 13.20 -6.71 -2.86
C GLU A 113 13.53 -5.36 -2.22
N PHE A 114 13.46 -5.30 -0.90
CA PHE A 114 13.81 -4.12 -0.12
C PHE A 114 14.78 -4.53 0.99
N GLU A 115 15.96 -3.91 1.03
CA GLU A 115 17.04 -4.25 1.98
C GLU A 115 17.36 -5.77 2.03
N GLY A 116 17.40 -6.43 0.86
CA GLY A 116 17.67 -7.86 0.74
C GLY A 116 16.55 -8.77 1.25
N ARG A 117 15.37 -8.23 1.59
CA ARG A 117 14.18 -8.99 1.94
C ARG A 117 13.15 -8.91 0.84
N ARG A 118 12.52 -10.05 0.54
CA ARG A 118 11.42 -10.12 -0.43
C ARG A 118 10.08 -9.85 0.26
N PHE A 119 9.34 -8.90 -0.29
CA PHE A 119 7.99 -8.53 0.13
C PHE A 119 7.02 -8.83 -1.02
N PRO A 120 5.96 -9.63 -0.78
CA PRO A 120 4.95 -9.88 -1.80
C PRO A 120 4.10 -8.63 -2.03
N SER A 121 3.83 -8.31 -3.31
CA SER A 121 2.79 -7.35 -3.71
C SER A 121 1.42 -7.67 -3.10
N ASP A 122 0.54 -6.67 -3.07
CA ASP A 122 -0.84 -6.81 -2.58
C ASP A 122 -1.60 -7.90 -3.33
N GLY A 123 -1.51 -7.90 -4.66
CA GLY A 123 -2.11 -8.93 -5.50
C GLY A 123 -1.64 -10.34 -5.14
N LYS A 124 -0.33 -10.50 -4.88
CA LYS A 124 0.24 -11.80 -4.47
C LYS A 124 -0.22 -12.21 -3.07
N GLN A 125 -0.32 -11.28 -2.13
CA GLN A 125 -0.82 -11.54 -0.77
C GLN A 125 -2.28 -12.02 -0.80
N ILE A 126 -3.13 -11.35 -1.59
CA ILE A 126 -4.54 -11.76 -1.80
C ILE A 126 -4.59 -13.15 -2.44
N LEU A 127 -3.84 -13.36 -3.53
CA LEU A 127 -3.84 -14.61 -4.28
C LEU A 127 -3.36 -15.79 -3.41
N SER A 128 -2.38 -15.56 -2.55
CA SER A 128 -1.87 -16.57 -1.61
C SER A 128 -2.93 -17.00 -0.59
N CYS A 129 -3.84 -16.11 -0.20
CA CYS A 129 -4.94 -16.49 0.71
C CYS A 129 -5.91 -17.47 0.05
N PHE A 130 -6.10 -17.40 -1.27
CA PHE A 130 -6.96 -18.29 -2.02
C PHE A 130 -6.28 -19.62 -2.38
N HIS A 131 -4.97 -19.61 -2.67
CA HIS A 131 -4.24 -20.80 -3.11
C HIS A 131 -3.64 -21.65 -1.97
N ARG A 132 -3.52 -21.13 -0.74
CA ARG A 132 -2.94 -21.84 0.41
C ARG A 132 -3.92 -22.85 1.04
N ASN A 133 -4.58 -23.65 0.21
CA ASN A 133 -5.30 -24.89 0.58
C ASN A 133 -4.45 -26.14 0.37
N LYS A 134 -3.16 -26.01 -0.01
CA LYS A 134 -2.18 -27.06 0.24
C LYS A 134 -1.36 -26.68 1.46
N PRO A 135 -1.43 -27.44 2.57
CA PRO A 135 -0.49 -27.25 3.66
C PRO A 135 0.90 -27.58 3.13
N ASP A 136 1.81 -26.61 3.24
CA ASP A 136 3.23 -26.95 3.29
C ASP A 136 3.43 -27.64 4.65
N GLU A 137 3.47 -28.97 4.62
CA GLU A 137 3.95 -29.79 5.74
C GLU A 137 5.41 -29.39 6.04
N PRO A 138 5.76 -29.07 7.30
CA PRO A 138 7.12 -29.23 7.76
C PRO A 138 7.49 -30.71 7.91
#